data_AF-A0A1J0GKG3-F1
#
_entry.id   AF-A0A1J0GKG3-F1
#
_cell.length_a   1.000
_cell.length_b   1.000
_cell.length_c   1.000
_cell.angle_alpha   90.00
_cell.angle_beta   90.00
_cell.angle_gamma   90.00
#
_symmetry.space_group_name_H-M   'P 1'
#
loop_
_entity.id
_entity.type
_entity.pdbx_description
1 polymer ?
#
loop_
_entity_poly.entity_id
_entity_poly.type
_entity_poly.pdbx_seq_one_letter_code
_entity_poly.pdbx_strand_id
1 'polypeptide(L)' 'MDIKRGLFGATKEEKEAYIFTLENSKGMKAQVTNYGAILVSLFRVVYKKNEEVSVWNHSFTPKVLI' A
#
# COMPACT_ATOMS: atom_id res chain seq x y z
N MET A 1 9.43 -11.50 -5.29
CA MET A 1 9.09 -10.43 -4.33
C MET A 1 9.51 -9.14 -5.00
N ASP A 2 8.57 -8.21 -5.19
CA ASP A 2 8.82 -6.95 -5.89
C ASP A 2 8.52 -5.77 -4.97
N ILE A 3 9.29 -4.69 -5.13
CA ILE A 3 9.15 -3.46 -4.35
C ILE A 3 9.14 -2.29 -5.31
N LYS A 4 8.03 -1.54 -5.32
CA LYS A 4 7.90 -0.31 -6.10
C LYS A 4 7.81 0.89 -5.18
N ARG A 5 8.60 1.92 -5.45
CA ARG A 5 8.56 3.20 -4.74
C ARG A 5 7.84 4.25 -5.57
N GLY A 6 7.00 5.05 -4.94
CA GLY A 6 6.39 6.26 -5.52
C GLY A 6 6.38 7.41 -4.54
N LEU A 7 6.20 8.63 -5.05
CA LEU A 7 5.91 9.80 -4.22
C LEU A 7 4.52 9.62 -3.59
N PHE A 8 4.43 9.83 -2.29
CA PHE A 8 3.16 9.76 -1.55
C PHE A 8 2.56 11.13 -1.29
N GLY A 9 3.42 12.13 -1.10
CA GLY A 9 3.08 13.53 -0.90
C GLY A 9 4.22 14.27 -0.22
N ALA A 10 3.95 15.47 0.28
CA ALA A 10 4.90 16.24 1.07
C ALA A 10 4.32 16.51 2.47
N THR A 11 5.18 16.80 3.43
CA THR A 11 4.77 17.30 4.74
C THR A 11 4.49 18.80 4.67
N LYS A 12 3.93 19.38 5.75
CA LYS A 12 3.84 20.85 5.91
C LYS A 12 5.18 21.59 5.78
N GLU A 13 6.29 20.88 5.99
CA GLU A 13 7.66 21.41 5.85
C GLU A 13 8.26 21.09 4.47
N GLU A 14 7.42 20.74 3.49
CA GLU A 14 7.80 20.38 2.11
C GLU A 14 8.75 19.18 1.99
N LYS A 15 8.85 18.36 3.04
CA LYS A 15 9.64 17.11 2.99
C LYS A 15 8.85 16.04 2.28
N GLU A 16 9.46 15.41 1.28
CA GLU A 16 8.85 14.31 0.54
C GLU A 16 8.62 13.07 1.42
N ALA A 17 7.39 12.58 1.39
CA ALA A 17 7.02 11.27 1.87
C ALA A 17 6.88 10.33 0.67
N TYR A 18 7.31 9.09 0.86
CA TYR A 18 7.28 8.04 -0.15
C TYR A 18 6.34 6.92 0.27
N ILE A 19 5.78 6.24 -0.72
CA ILE A 19 4.99 5.02 -0.56
C ILE A 19 5.71 3.87 -1.25
N PHE A 20 5.73 2.73 -0.57
CA PHE A 20 6.37 1.51 -1.03
C PHE A 20 5.29 0.46 -1.19
N THR A 21 5.10 -0.01 -2.42
CA THR A 21 4.22 -1.13 -2.73
C THR A 21 5.04 -2.41 -2.71
N LEU A 22 4.70 -3.31 -1.79
CA LEU A 22 5.31 -4.61 -1.62
C LEU A 22 4.38 -5.67 -2.22
N GLU A 23 4.90 -6.51 -3.11
CA GLU A 23 4.15 -7.64 -3.69
C GLU A 23 4.88 -8.97 -3.43
N ASN A 24 4.16 -9.94 -2.87
CA ASN A 24 4.67 -11.29 -2.67
C ASN A 24 4.27 -12.23 -3.83
N SER A 25 4.88 -13.42 -3.88
CA SER A 25 4.64 -14.41 -4.95
C SER A 25 3.23 -15.00 -4.96
N LYS A 26 2.41 -14.73 -3.94
CA LYS A 26 1.04 -15.22 -3.80
C LYS A 26 -0.01 -14.16 -4.17
N GLY A 27 0.43 -13.02 -4.72
CA GLY A 27 -0.45 -11.93 -5.16
C GLY A 27 -0.93 -10.99 -4.04
N MET A 28 -0.44 -11.13 -2.81
CA MET A 28 -0.73 -10.17 -1.75
C MET A 28 0.06 -8.89 -1.98
N LYS A 29 -0.61 -7.74 -1.85
CA LYS A 29 0.03 -6.43 -1.98
C LYS A 29 -0.17 -5.63 -0.71
N ALA A 30 0.87 -4.94 -0.25
CA ALA A 30 0.79 -3.99 0.86
C ALA A 30 1.42 -2.68 0.43
N GLN A 31 0.86 -1.55 0.87
CA GLN A 31 1.49 -0.26 0.70
C GLN A 31 1.86 0.33 2.06
N VAL A 32 3.12 0.73 2.22
CA VAL A 32 3.64 1.35 3.45
C VAL A 32 4.26 2.68 3.11
N THR A 33 4.18 3.66 4.02
CA THR A 33 4.87 4.94 3.86
C THR A 33 6.05 5.07 4.82
N ASN A 34 7.11 5.77 4.38
CA ASN A 34 8.20 6.16 5.29
C ASN A 34 7.78 7.25 6.29
N TYR A 35 6.62 7.88 6.10
CA TYR A 35 6.08 8.83 7.05
C TYR A 35 5.43 8.11 8.22
N GLY A 36 6.16 7.97 9.34
CA GLY A 36 5.67 7.31 10.55
C GLY A 36 5.55 5.77 10.45
N ALA A 37 6.13 5.16 9.41
CA ALA A 37 6.10 3.71 9.16
C ALA A 37 4.67 3.11 9.14
N ILE A 38 3.74 3.83 8.52
CA ILE A 38 2.31 3.49 8.52
C ILE A 38 1.98 2.54 7.36
N LEU A 39 1.20 1.50 7.64
CA LEU A 39 0.52 0.70 6.62
C LEU A 39 -0.65 1.50 6.04
N VAL A 40 -0.57 1.84 4.75
CA VAL A 40 -1.56 2.66 4.03
C VAL A 40 -2.65 1.80 3.42
N SER A 41 -2.30 0.65 2.88
CA SER A 41 -3.28 -0.27 2.31
C SER A 41 -2.80 -1.71 2.37
N LEU A 42 -3.74 -2.64 2.51
CA LEU A 42 -3.48 -4.07 2.43
C LEU A 42 -4.49 -4.70 1.48
N PHE A 43 -3.97 -5.26 0.39
CA PHE A 43 -4.73 -5.98 -0.62
C PHE A 43 -4.56 -7.48 -0.44
N ARG A 44 -5.68 -8.17 -0.25
CA ARG A 44 -5.75 -9.62 -0.24
C ARG A 44 -6.42 -10.11 -1.52
N VAL A 45 -5.68 -10.89 -2.31
CA VAL A 45 -6.24 -11.64 -3.42
C VAL A 45 -6.72 -12.98 -2.89
N VAL A 46 -8.01 -13.29 -3.12
CA VAL A 46 -8.60 -14.57 -2.79
C VAL A 46 -8.98 -15.27 -4.09
N TYR A 47 -8.29 -16.37 -4.38
CA TYR A 47 -8.61 -17.25 -5.49
C TYR A 47 -9.70 -18.22 -5.07
N LYS A 48 -10.77 -18.28 -5.86
CA LYS A 48 -11.80 -19.31 -5.72
C LYS A 48 -11.75 -20.22 -6.94
N LYS A 49 -11.85 -21.54 -6.72
CA LYS A 49 -11.89 -22.51 -7.82
C LYS A 49 -13.21 -22.31 -8.59
N ASN A 50 -13.11 -22.09 -9.91
CA ASN A 50 -14.25 -21.89 -10.82
C ASN A 50 -15.11 -20.62 -10.58
N GLU A 51 -14.59 -19.58 -9.90
CA GLU A 51 -15.29 -18.30 -9.67
C GLU A 51 -14.38 -17.08 -9.94
N GLU A 52 -14.98 -15.89 -10.02
CA GLU A 52 -14.28 -14.60 -10.11
C GLU A 52 -13.24 -14.39 -8.98
N VAL A 53 -12.13 -13.75 -9.32
CA VAL A 53 -11.11 -13.34 -8.34
C VAL A 53 -11.67 -12.19 -7.52
N SER A 54 -11.71 -12.37 -6.19
CA SER A 54 -12.09 -11.30 -5.27
C SER A 54 -10.85 -10.61 -4.70
N VAL A 55 -10.87 -9.28 -4.73
CA VAL A 55 -9.82 -8.43 -4.14
C VAL A 55 -10.43 -7.65 -3.00
N TRP A 56 -9.92 -7.86 -1.79
CA TRP A 56 -10.25 -7.05 -0.63
C TRP A 56 -9.16 -6.01 -0.40
N ASN A 57 -9.55 -4.75 -0.26
CA ASN A 57 -8.67 -3.66 0.13
C ASN A 57 -9.11 -3.11 1.49
N HIS A 58 -8.18 -3.03 2.42
CA HIS A 58 -8.34 -2.23 3.63
C HIS A 58 -7.41 -1.02 3.55
N SER A 59 -7.99 0.18 3.46
CA SER A 59 -7.24 1.44 3.38
C SER A 59 -7.20 2.13 4.74
N PHE A 60 -6.03 2.64 5.08
CA PHE A 60 -5.78 3.46 6.25
C PHE A 60 -5.35 4.84 5.77
N THR A 61 -6.06 5.89 6.19
CA THR A 61 -5.72 7.26 5.85
C THR A 61 -4.78 7.83 6.91
N PRO A 62 -3.50 8.13 6.59
CA PRO A 62 -2.62 8.82 7.52
C PRO A 62 -3.12 10.26 7.67
N LYS A 63 -3.38 10.71 8.90
CA LYS A 63 -3.92 12.06 9.18
C LYS A 63 -2.94 13.22 8.92
N VAL A 64 -1.76 12.95 8.35
CA VAL A 64 -0.61 13.87 8.47
C VAL A 64 0.02 14.26 7.13
N LEU A 65 -0.50 13.78 5.99
CA LEU A 65 -0.21 14.38 4.69
C LEU A 65 -1.26 15.44 4.39
N ILE A 66 -0.80 16.63 4.01
CA ILE A 66 -1.60 17.83 3.74
C ILE A 66 -1.06 18.43 2.45
#